data_AF-A0A7J7XGY7-F1
#
_entry.id   AF-A0A7J7XGY7-F1
#
_cell.length_a   1.000
_cell.length_b   1.000
_cell.length_c   1.000
_cell.angle_alpha   90.00
_cell.angle_beta   90.00
_cell.angle_gamma   90.00
#
_symmetry.space_group_name_H-M   'P 1'
#
loop_
_entity.id
_entity.type
_entity.pdbx_description
1 polymer ?
#
loop_
_entity_poly.entity_id
_entity_poly.type
_entity_poly.pdbx_seq_one_letter_code
_entity_poly.pdbx_strand_id
1 'polypeptide(L)'
;MTCWLCVLSLQLLLLPAAPPPAGGCPARCECTAPTRTVACARRRLTAVPEGIPAETRLLELSRNRLRCLNPGDLAALPLLEELDLSENVIAHVEPGAFANLPRLRVLRLRGNLLKLIPPGVFTRLDNLTLLDLSENKLVILLDYTFQDLRSLRRLEVGDNDLVFISRRAFAGLLALEELTLERCNLTALSGESLGYLRGLSALRLRHLAIAALEDQNFRRLPGLLHLEIDNWPLLEEVAPGSLQGLNLTSLSVTHTNITAVPAAALRHQAHLTCLNLSHNPISTVPRGSFRDLIRLRELHLAGALLAVVEPQAFLGLRQIRLLNLSNNLLSTLEESTFHSVNTLETLRVDGNPLACDCRLLWIVQRRKTLNFDGRLPVCATPAEVRGDALRNLPDSALFEYFVCRKPKIRERRLQQVTATAGEDVRFQCRAEGEPAPTVAWVTPQHSAVTSASTGRARVLPGGTLEILDARPQDSGTYTCVASNAGGNDTYFATLTVQPEPAANRTLGEGRNETLAAARFPLDLTTILVSTAMGCITFLGVVLFCFLLLFVWSRGRGQHKNNFSVEYSFRKVDGPAAGAGQGSSRKFNMKMI
;
A
#
# COMPACT_ATOMS: atom_id res chain seq x y z
N MET A 1 22.96 7.09 -44.66
CA MET A 1 23.14 7.59 -46.03
C MET A 1 22.59 9.00 -46.07
N THR A 2 23.46 9.92 -46.41
CA THR A 2 23.40 11.38 -46.25
C THR A 2 22.22 12.02 -46.97
N CYS A 3 21.62 13.04 -46.36
CA CYS A 3 20.55 13.89 -46.88
C CYS A 3 21.08 14.87 -47.95
N TRP A 4 21.80 14.34 -48.94
CA TRP A 4 22.41 15.09 -50.03
C TRP A 4 22.09 14.37 -51.32
N LEU A 5 20.93 14.65 -51.92
CA LEU A 5 20.62 14.35 -53.32
C LEU A 5 19.29 15.02 -53.66
N CYS A 6 19.36 16.30 -54.05
CA CYS A 6 18.47 16.95 -55.02
C CYS A 6 18.83 18.44 -55.13
N VAL A 7 20.01 18.76 -55.65
CA VAL A 7 20.24 20.07 -56.27
C VAL A 7 21.12 19.84 -57.49
N LEU A 8 20.53 19.71 -58.68
CA LEU A 8 21.17 20.06 -59.94
C LEU A 8 20.14 20.24 -61.07
N SER A 9 20.19 21.46 -61.61
CA SER A 9 19.75 21.96 -62.93
C SER A 9 18.28 21.93 -63.34
N LEU A 10 17.66 23.11 -63.33
CA LEU A 10 17.23 23.77 -64.58
C LEU A 10 17.20 25.29 -64.36
N GLN A 11 18.14 26.02 -64.97
CA GLN A 11 18.12 27.48 -65.00
C GLN A 11 17.01 27.94 -65.95
N LEU A 12 15.86 28.29 -65.40
CA LEU A 12 14.89 29.15 -66.05
C LEU A 12 15.04 30.55 -65.45
N LEU A 13 15.24 31.55 -66.31
CA LEU A 13 15.20 32.97 -65.95
C LEU A 13 13.84 33.29 -65.30
N LEU A 14 13.82 33.38 -63.97
CA LEU A 14 12.75 33.98 -63.20
C LEU A 14 13.23 35.36 -62.75
N LEU A 15 12.44 36.37 -63.12
CA LEU A 15 12.48 37.74 -62.61
C LEU A 15 12.71 37.74 -61.08
N PRO A 16 13.37 38.76 -60.51
CA PRO A 16 13.50 38.86 -59.07
C PRO A 16 12.10 38.92 -58.48
N ALA A 17 11.65 37.82 -57.87
CA ALA A 17 10.46 37.82 -57.05
C ALA A 17 10.66 38.91 -55.99
N ALA A 18 9.70 39.83 -55.91
CA ALA A 18 9.69 40.87 -54.90
C ALA A 18 9.97 40.26 -53.52
N PRO A 19 10.79 40.90 -52.67
CA PRO A 19 10.98 40.43 -51.30
C PRO A 19 9.60 40.27 -50.65
N PRO A 20 9.30 39.14 -49.99
CA PRO A 20 8.01 38.95 -49.35
C PRO A 20 7.82 40.06 -48.32
N PRO A 21 6.59 40.55 -48.11
CA PRO A 21 6.35 41.63 -47.19
C PRO A 21 6.86 41.25 -45.80
N ALA A 22 7.60 42.16 -45.18
CA ALA A 22 7.95 42.09 -43.78
C ALA A 22 6.66 42.12 -42.94
N GLY A 23 6.22 40.95 -42.47
CA GLY A 23 5.08 40.77 -41.57
C GLY A 23 4.16 39.63 -42.02
N GLY A 24 3.87 38.61 -41.22
CA GLY A 24 4.24 38.34 -39.83
C GLY A 24 3.71 36.97 -39.36
N CYS A 25 3.46 36.05 -40.29
CA CYS A 25 3.02 34.68 -40.00
C CYS A 25 3.16 33.79 -41.23
N PRO A 26 3.64 32.54 -41.12
CA PRO A 26 3.67 31.61 -42.25
C PRO A 26 2.27 31.32 -42.80
N ALA A 27 2.11 31.23 -44.12
CA ALA A 27 0.81 31.14 -44.80
C ALA A 27 -0.09 29.96 -44.38
N ARG A 28 0.50 28.88 -43.85
CA ARG A 28 -0.24 27.69 -43.38
C ARG A 28 -0.45 27.67 -41.86
N CYS A 29 0.06 28.66 -41.15
CA CYS A 29 0.08 28.71 -39.70
C CYS A 29 -0.82 29.83 -39.18
N GLU A 30 -1.14 29.74 -37.90
CA GLU A 30 -1.92 30.74 -37.18
C GLU A 30 -1.03 31.41 -36.13
N CYS A 31 -0.89 32.72 -36.22
CA CYS A 31 -0.01 33.48 -35.32
C CYS A 31 -0.85 34.39 -34.42
N THR A 32 -0.62 34.29 -33.13
CA THR A 32 -1.28 35.08 -32.10
C THR A 32 -0.26 36.03 -31.48
N ALA A 33 -0.30 37.30 -31.90
CA ALA A 33 0.58 38.35 -31.41
C ALA A 33 0.59 38.55 -29.87
N PRO A 34 -0.55 38.52 -29.14
CA PRO A 34 -0.55 38.79 -27.70
C PRO A 34 0.20 37.71 -26.88
N THR A 35 0.09 36.45 -27.30
CA THR A 35 0.77 35.31 -26.67
C THR A 35 2.08 34.95 -27.36
N ARG A 36 2.42 35.64 -28.46
CA ARG A 36 3.60 35.38 -29.31
C ARG A 36 3.71 33.89 -29.68
N THR A 37 2.57 33.30 -30.02
CA THR A 37 2.42 31.88 -30.32
C THR A 37 2.21 31.69 -31.81
N VAL A 38 2.91 30.72 -32.39
CA VAL A 38 2.78 30.32 -33.79
C VAL A 38 2.31 28.86 -33.82
N ALA A 39 1.06 28.65 -34.22
CA ALA A 39 0.42 27.35 -34.27
C ALA A 39 0.35 26.83 -35.72
N CYS A 40 1.10 25.76 -35.98
CA CYS A 40 1.21 25.11 -37.28
C CYS A 40 0.76 23.63 -37.21
N ALA A 41 -0.10 23.27 -36.27
CA ALA A 41 -0.53 21.89 -36.07
C ALA A 41 -1.33 21.34 -37.27
N ARG A 42 -1.09 20.08 -37.65
CA ARG A 42 -1.85 19.36 -38.71
C ARG A 42 -1.77 20.00 -40.11
N ARG A 43 -0.68 20.69 -40.45
CA ARG A 43 -0.51 21.44 -41.71
C ARG A 43 0.26 20.68 -42.80
N ARG A 44 0.61 19.42 -42.55
CA ARG A 44 1.37 18.52 -43.45
C ARG A 44 2.72 19.12 -43.87
N LEU A 45 3.35 19.88 -42.98
CA LEU A 45 4.66 20.50 -43.23
C LEU A 45 5.76 19.44 -43.27
N THR A 46 6.72 19.59 -44.18
CA THR A 46 7.88 18.67 -44.34
C THR A 46 9.19 19.26 -43.83
N ALA A 47 9.24 20.58 -43.64
CA ALA A 47 10.34 21.33 -43.03
C ALA A 47 9.75 22.45 -42.15
N VAL A 48 10.60 23.05 -41.30
CA VAL A 48 10.22 24.26 -40.53
C VAL A 48 9.89 25.38 -41.53
N PRO A 49 8.70 26.01 -41.44
CA PRO A 49 8.28 27.01 -42.41
C PRO A 49 9.08 28.32 -42.27
N GLU A 50 9.41 28.95 -43.39
CA GLU A 50 9.99 30.29 -43.39
C GLU A 50 8.96 31.36 -42.98
N GLY A 51 9.44 32.51 -42.49
CA GLY A 51 8.58 33.64 -42.12
C GLY A 51 7.96 33.56 -40.72
N ILE A 52 8.50 32.72 -39.83
CA ILE A 52 8.14 32.73 -38.40
C ILE A 52 8.68 34.03 -37.75
N PRO A 53 7.87 34.79 -37.00
CA PRO A 53 8.32 35.99 -36.31
C PRO A 53 9.44 35.71 -35.29
N ALA A 54 10.48 36.56 -35.27
CA ALA A 54 11.64 36.37 -34.38
C ALA A 54 11.29 36.54 -32.88
N GLU A 55 10.18 37.23 -32.59
CA GLU A 55 9.65 37.43 -31.25
C GLU A 55 8.83 36.25 -30.70
N THR A 56 8.64 35.19 -31.49
CA THR A 56 7.88 33.99 -31.11
C THR A 56 8.43 33.37 -29.83
N ARG A 57 7.54 33.07 -28.89
CA ARG A 57 7.86 32.38 -27.62
C ARG A 57 7.39 30.93 -27.60
N LEU A 58 6.28 30.63 -28.27
CA LEU A 58 5.75 29.28 -28.40
C LEU A 58 5.61 28.94 -29.88
N LEU A 59 6.26 27.86 -30.31
CA LEU A 59 6.16 27.33 -31.66
C LEU A 59 5.59 25.91 -31.61
N GLU A 60 4.37 25.75 -32.13
CA GLU A 60 3.71 24.45 -32.25
C GLU A 60 3.79 23.96 -33.69
N LEU A 61 4.59 22.93 -33.92
CA LEU A 61 4.75 22.22 -35.18
C LEU A 61 4.24 20.78 -35.09
N SER A 62 3.36 20.51 -34.12
CA SER A 62 2.83 19.18 -33.83
C SER A 62 2.03 18.59 -35.01
N ARG A 63 1.97 17.26 -35.14
CA ARG A 63 1.14 16.57 -36.15
C ARG A 63 1.47 16.95 -37.59
N ASN A 64 2.75 17.06 -37.92
CA ASN A 64 3.24 17.35 -39.26
C ASN A 64 4.00 16.16 -39.85
N ARG A 65 4.84 16.39 -40.86
CA ARG A 65 5.63 15.36 -41.57
C ARG A 65 7.11 15.74 -41.62
N LEU A 66 7.60 16.43 -40.60
CA LEU A 66 9.02 16.80 -40.48
C LEU A 66 9.87 15.53 -40.36
N ARG A 67 10.94 15.41 -41.16
CA ARG A 67 11.78 14.20 -41.23
C ARG A 67 13.11 14.31 -40.49
N CYS A 68 13.66 15.51 -40.44
CA CYS A 68 14.93 15.81 -39.79
C CYS A 68 14.92 17.26 -39.29
N LEU A 69 15.84 17.56 -38.38
CA LEU A 69 16.10 18.91 -37.89
C LEU A 69 17.58 19.23 -38.08
N ASN A 70 17.89 20.28 -38.83
CA ASN A 70 19.25 20.66 -39.21
C ASN A 70 19.72 21.87 -38.40
N PRO A 71 21.04 22.10 -38.30
CA PRO A 71 21.59 23.33 -37.74
C PRO A 71 21.14 24.52 -38.60
N GLY A 72 20.51 25.52 -37.96
CA GLY A 72 20.02 26.72 -38.64
C GLY A 72 18.51 26.81 -38.79
N ASP A 73 17.78 25.68 -38.80
CA ASP A 73 16.31 25.65 -39.00
C ASP A 73 15.55 26.53 -37.99
N LEU A 74 16.09 26.65 -36.77
CA LEU A 74 15.50 27.40 -35.65
C LEU A 74 16.35 28.60 -35.22
N ALA A 75 17.46 28.90 -35.91
CA ALA A 75 18.44 29.90 -35.46
C ALA A 75 17.87 31.33 -35.42
N ALA A 76 16.80 31.60 -36.18
CA ALA A 76 16.10 32.88 -36.23
C ALA A 76 15.15 33.13 -35.03
N LEU A 77 15.05 32.19 -34.08
CA LEU A 77 14.06 32.22 -32.97
C LEU A 77 14.71 32.29 -31.57
N PRO A 78 15.53 33.31 -31.25
CA PRO A 78 16.31 33.34 -30.00
C PRO A 78 15.45 33.53 -28.73
N LEU A 79 14.19 33.97 -28.87
CA LEU A 79 13.27 34.20 -27.76
C LEU A 79 12.35 33.01 -27.46
N LEU A 80 12.53 31.88 -28.15
CA LEU A 80 11.68 30.71 -28.02
C LEU A 80 11.81 30.10 -26.62
N GLU A 81 10.67 29.90 -25.95
CA GLU A 81 10.55 29.31 -24.62
C GLU A 81 9.96 27.89 -24.69
N GLU A 82 9.08 27.63 -25.67
CA GLU A 82 8.42 26.34 -25.85
C GLU A 82 8.41 25.94 -27.33
N LEU A 83 8.88 24.72 -27.60
CA LEU A 83 8.91 24.12 -28.92
C LEU A 83 8.23 22.75 -28.87
N ASP A 84 7.14 22.62 -29.62
CA ASP A 84 6.42 21.37 -29.78
C ASP A 84 6.61 20.80 -31.20
N LEU A 85 7.36 19.71 -31.30
CA LEU A 85 7.62 18.94 -32.51
C LEU A 85 6.94 17.56 -32.46
N SER A 86 5.94 17.39 -31.60
CA SER A 86 5.32 16.09 -31.34
C SER A 86 4.53 15.55 -32.54
N GLU A 87 4.34 14.23 -32.61
CA GLU A 87 3.57 13.55 -33.65
C GLU A 87 4.06 13.91 -35.08
N ASN A 88 5.38 13.91 -35.30
CA ASN A 88 6.02 14.10 -36.60
C ASN A 88 6.66 12.78 -37.08
N VAL A 89 7.53 12.83 -38.10
CA VAL A 89 8.29 11.66 -38.59
C VAL A 89 9.80 11.91 -38.48
N ILE A 90 10.22 12.63 -37.43
CA ILE A 90 11.62 13.03 -37.25
C ILE A 90 12.43 11.79 -36.90
N ALA A 91 13.33 11.39 -37.79
CA ALA A 91 14.20 10.23 -37.58
C ALA A 91 15.60 10.65 -37.08
N HIS A 92 16.02 11.87 -37.39
CA HIS A 92 17.35 12.39 -37.10
C HIS A 92 17.28 13.85 -36.65
N VAL A 93 18.05 14.18 -35.60
CA VAL A 93 18.32 15.55 -35.17
C VAL A 93 19.82 15.73 -35.21
N GLU A 94 20.29 16.65 -36.05
CA GLU A 94 21.72 16.92 -36.19
C GLU A 94 22.26 17.67 -34.96
N PRO A 95 23.52 17.43 -34.54
CA PRO A 95 24.16 18.21 -33.47
C PRO A 95 24.10 19.71 -33.77
N GLY A 96 23.67 20.51 -32.79
CA GLY A 96 23.48 21.96 -32.98
C GLY A 96 22.18 22.37 -33.67
N ALA A 97 21.23 21.46 -33.96
CA ALA A 97 19.91 21.83 -34.47
C ALA A 97 19.14 22.79 -33.52
N PHE A 98 19.38 22.68 -32.22
CA PHE A 98 18.84 23.57 -31.19
C PHE A 98 19.82 24.66 -30.74
N ALA A 99 20.90 24.87 -31.50
CA ALA A 99 21.85 25.94 -31.21
C ALA A 99 21.13 27.29 -31.27
N ASN A 100 21.51 28.21 -30.37
CA ASN A 100 20.96 29.56 -30.29
C ASN A 100 19.50 29.67 -29.77
N LEU A 101 19.04 28.69 -28.96
CA LEU A 101 17.76 28.75 -28.24
C LEU A 101 17.97 28.89 -26.71
N PRO A 102 18.55 30.02 -26.23
CA PRO A 102 18.98 30.15 -24.83
C PRO A 102 17.82 30.24 -23.84
N ARG A 103 16.59 30.53 -24.30
CA ARG A 103 15.41 30.67 -23.44
C ARG A 103 14.51 29.44 -23.45
N LEU A 104 14.87 28.40 -24.20
CA LEU A 104 14.04 27.22 -24.35
C LEU A 104 13.90 26.51 -23.01
N ARG A 105 12.65 26.32 -22.56
CA ARG A 105 12.26 25.68 -21.30
C ARG A 105 11.57 24.35 -21.52
N VAL A 106 10.81 24.23 -22.61
CA VAL A 106 9.99 23.07 -22.93
C VAL A 106 10.31 22.62 -24.35
N LEU A 107 10.75 21.37 -24.49
CA LEU A 107 10.97 20.71 -25.76
C LEU A 107 10.20 19.40 -25.79
N ARG A 108 9.23 19.30 -26.70
CA ARG A 108 8.46 18.07 -26.94
C ARG A 108 8.84 17.46 -28.28
N LEU A 109 9.31 16.22 -28.23
CA LEU A 109 9.66 15.39 -29.38
C LEU A 109 8.87 14.08 -29.38
N ARG A 110 7.75 14.02 -28.64
CA ARG A 110 6.91 12.82 -28.52
C ARG A 110 6.40 12.34 -29.87
N GLY A 111 6.26 11.03 -30.09
CA GLY A 111 5.58 10.53 -31.29
C GLY A 111 6.39 10.77 -32.56
N ASN A 112 7.69 10.48 -32.53
CA ASN A 112 8.62 10.64 -33.65
C ASN A 112 9.32 9.30 -33.97
N LEU A 113 10.33 9.32 -34.83
CA LEU A 113 11.04 8.12 -35.31
C LEU A 113 12.50 8.08 -34.84
N LEU A 114 12.83 8.78 -33.74
CA LEU A 114 14.20 8.89 -33.25
C LEU A 114 14.70 7.52 -32.76
N LYS A 115 15.78 7.02 -33.37
CA LYS A 115 16.41 5.74 -32.99
C LYS A 115 17.52 5.88 -31.95
N LEU A 116 18.18 7.03 -31.97
CA LEU A 116 19.27 7.40 -31.08
C LEU A 116 19.29 8.91 -30.93
N ILE A 117 19.86 9.39 -29.83
CA ILE A 117 20.13 10.80 -29.59
C ILE A 117 21.65 10.99 -29.71
N PRO A 118 22.14 11.62 -30.79
CA PRO A 118 23.56 11.89 -30.93
C PRO A 118 24.08 12.78 -29.79
N PRO A 119 25.32 12.58 -29.32
CA PRO A 119 25.95 13.51 -28.39
C PRO A 119 26.04 14.90 -29.04
N GLY A 120 25.78 15.94 -28.26
CA GLY A 120 25.84 17.31 -28.75
C GLY A 120 24.52 17.90 -29.24
N VAL A 121 23.44 17.12 -29.35
CA VAL A 121 22.12 17.65 -29.77
C VAL A 121 21.58 18.67 -28.77
N PHE A 122 21.75 18.42 -27.47
CA PHE A 122 21.23 19.26 -26.40
C PHE A 122 22.24 20.28 -25.84
N THR A 123 23.35 20.52 -26.54
CA THR A 123 24.38 21.46 -26.05
C THR A 123 23.81 22.86 -25.86
N ARG A 124 24.18 23.50 -24.75
CA ARG A 124 23.79 24.88 -24.39
C ARG A 124 22.29 25.11 -24.18
N LEU A 125 21.51 24.05 -23.95
CA LEU A 125 20.12 24.15 -23.51
C LEU A 125 20.02 24.24 -21.98
N ASP A 126 20.77 25.18 -21.39
CA ASP A 126 20.94 25.29 -19.93
C ASP A 126 19.65 25.66 -19.19
N ASN A 127 18.67 26.25 -19.87
CA ASN A 127 17.39 26.66 -19.31
C ASN A 127 16.27 25.64 -19.53
N LEU A 128 16.55 24.52 -20.20
CA LEU A 128 15.55 23.51 -20.50
C LEU A 128 15.11 22.84 -19.19
N THR A 129 13.79 22.84 -18.95
CA THR A 129 13.16 22.31 -17.73
C THR A 129 12.35 21.04 -18.00
N LEU A 130 11.79 20.90 -19.20
CA LEU A 130 11.00 19.75 -19.61
C LEU A 130 11.49 19.24 -20.96
N LEU A 131 11.77 17.94 -21.02
CA LEU A 131 12.08 17.21 -22.25
C LEU A 131 11.21 15.96 -22.32
N ASP A 132 10.42 15.87 -23.39
CA ASP A 132 9.58 14.71 -23.69
C ASP A 132 10.09 14.00 -24.95
N LEU A 133 10.56 12.77 -24.76
CA LEU A 133 11.09 11.86 -25.79
C LEU A 133 10.23 10.59 -25.90
N SER A 134 9.01 10.61 -25.36
CA SER A 134 8.11 9.46 -25.41
C SER A 134 7.65 9.11 -26.84
N GLU A 135 7.13 7.92 -27.07
CA GLU A 135 6.64 7.44 -28.38
C GLU A 135 7.67 7.64 -29.51
N ASN A 136 8.92 7.24 -29.27
CA ASN A 136 9.99 7.26 -30.27
C ASN A 136 10.44 5.82 -30.59
N LYS A 137 11.62 5.66 -31.20
CA LYS A 137 12.22 4.36 -31.57
C LYS A 137 13.58 4.15 -30.92
N LEU A 138 13.81 4.78 -29.77
CA LEU A 138 15.09 4.74 -29.05
C LEU A 138 15.34 3.31 -28.55
N VAL A 139 16.46 2.72 -28.96
CA VAL A 139 16.83 1.35 -28.56
C VAL A 139 17.71 1.33 -27.31
N ILE A 140 18.55 2.36 -27.16
CA ILE A 140 19.55 2.49 -26.10
C ILE A 140 19.68 3.95 -25.67
N LEU A 141 19.85 4.18 -24.37
CA LEU A 141 20.37 5.45 -23.84
C LEU A 141 21.86 5.28 -23.52
N LEU A 142 22.69 6.06 -24.20
CA LEU A 142 24.16 6.02 -24.08
C LEU A 142 24.64 6.88 -22.91
N ASP A 143 25.88 6.66 -22.49
CA ASP A 143 26.50 7.46 -21.44
C ASP A 143 26.53 8.94 -21.82
N TYR A 144 26.24 9.81 -20.85
CA TYR A 144 26.28 11.26 -21.01
C TYR A 144 25.28 11.86 -22.02
N THR A 145 24.27 11.10 -22.46
CA THR A 145 23.24 11.57 -23.42
C THR A 145 22.60 12.90 -23.00
N PHE A 146 22.40 13.12 -21.69
CA PHE A 146 21.75 14.31 -21.13
C PHE A 146 22.69 15.21 -20.32
N GLN A 147 24.02 15.10 -20.51
CA GLN A 147 25.00 15.74 -19.63
C GLN A 147 24.88 17.28 -19.53
N ASP A 148 24.45 17.93 -20.62
CA ASP A 148 24.35 19.39 -20.71
C ASP A 148 23.03 19.93 -20.12
N LEU A 149 22.03 19.07 -19.86
CA LEU A 149 20.69 19.46 -19.42
C LEU A 149 20.63 19.67 -17.89
N ARG A 150 21.45 20.57 -17.37
CA ARG A 150 21.66 20.73 -15.91
C ARG A 150 20.45 21.27 -15.15
N SER A 151 19.59 22.05 -15.80
CA SER A 151 18.37 22.63 -15.21
C SER A 151 17.10 21.82 -15.50
N LEU A 152 17.24 20.67 -16.15
CA LEU A 152 16.11 19.82 -16.49
C LEU A 152 15.45 19.31 -15.22
N ARG A 153 14.14 19.52 -15.09
CA ARG A 153 13.33 19.12 -13.93
C ARG A 153 12.50 17.89 -14.24
N ARG A 154 11.95 17.80 -15.45
CA ARG A 154 11.12 16.69 -15.91
C ARG A 154 11.68 16.06 -17.18
N LEU A 155 11.88 14.75 -17.13
CA LEU A 155 12.28 13.94 -18.27
C LEU A 155 11.27 12.81 -18.46
N GLU A 156 10.69 12.75 -19.65
CA GLU A 156 9.76 11.68 -20.04
C GLU A 156 10.40 10.86 -21.16
N VAL A 157 10.64 9.58 -20.89
CA VAL A 157 11.15 8.61 -21.87
C VAL A 157 10.23 7.40 -21.80
N GLY A 158 9.36 7.22 -22.80
CA GLY A 158 8.49 6.06 -22.83
C GLY A 158 8.01 5.66 -24.21
N ASP A 159 7.31 4.54 -24.37
CA ASP A 159 6.88 4.03 -25.70
C ASP A 159 8.02 4.01 -26.72
N ASN A 160 9.18 3.54 -26.27
CA ASN A 160 10.38 3.39 -27.07
C ASN A 160 10.75 1.91 -27.17
N ASP A 161 11.56 1.55 -28.16
CA ASP A 161 12.12 0.20 -28.29
C ASP A 161 13.30 -0.02 -27.31
N LEU A 162 13.25 0.62 -26.14
CA LEU A 162 14.37 0.76 -25.22
C LEU A 162 14.62 -0.55 -24.49
N VAL A 163 15.76 -1.17 -24.80
CA VAL A 163 16.19 -2.46 -24.20
C VAL A 163 17.25 -2.24 -23.12
N PHE A 164 18.04 -1.16 -23.23
CA PHE A 164 19.18 -0.92 -22.35
C PHE A 164 19.37 0.55 -22.01
N ILE A 165 19.61 0.83 -20.73
CA ILE A 165 20.03 2.14 -20.22
C ILE A 165 21.43 1.99 -19.68
N SER A 166 22.38 2.75 -20.23
CA SER A 166 23.76 2.70 -19.77
C SER A 166 23.91 3.26 -18.34
N ARG A 167 25.02 2.88 -17.68
CA ARG A 167 25.27 3.23 -16.27
C ARG A 167 25.39 4.73 -16.04
N ARG A 168 25.84 5.51 -17.03
CA ARG A 168 25.99 6.97 -16.93
C ARG A 168 25.05 7.73 -17.85
N ALA A 169 23.96 7.10 -18.31
CA ALA A 169 22.97 7.75 -19.18
C ALA A 169 22.40 9.03 -18.58
N PHE A 170 22.09 9.01 -17.28
CA PHE A 170 21.53 10.13 -16.53
C PHE A 170 22.57 11.04 -15.87
N ALA A 171 23.86 10.84 -16.13
CA ALA A 171 24.91 11.68 -15.56
C ALA A 171 24.80 13.12 -16.09
N GLY A 172 24.79 14.10 -15.19
CA GLY A 172 24.68 15.54 -15.51
C GLY A 172 23.29 16.14 -15.22
N LEU A 173 22.26 15.31 -15.02
CA LEU A 173 20.90 15.72 -14.67
C LEU A 173 20.79 16.09 -13.16
N LEU A 174 21.43 17.18 -12.76
CA LEU A 174 21.58 17.56 -11.35
C LEU A 174 20.29 18.13 -10.72
N ALA A 175 19.44 18.78 -11.51
CA ALA A 175 18.19 19.40 -11.06
C ALA A 175 16.94 18.56 -11.36
N LEU A 176 17.10 17.31 -11.80
CA LEU A 176 15.96 16.48 -12.20
C LEU A 176 15.13 16.11 -10.98
N GLU A 177 13.85 16.46 -11.02
CA GLU A 177 12.87 16.25 -9.96
C GLU A 177 11.94 15.08 -10.29
N GLU A 178 11.67 14.85 -11.57
CA GLU A 178 10.67 13.90 -12.06
C GLU A 178 11.17 13.13 -13.29
N LEU A 179 11.20 11.81 -13.17
CA LEU A 179 11.56 10.89 -14.24
C LEU A 179 10.40 9.93 -14.49
N THR A 180 9.94 9.86 -15.74
CA THR A 180 8.96 8.86 -16.18
C THR A 180 9.62 7.93 -17.19
N LEU A 181 9.65 6.63 -16.87
CA LEU A 181 10.01 5.55 -17.79
C LEU A 181 8.76 4.71 -18.06
N GLU A 182 8.28 4.71 -19.31
CA GLU A 182 7.03 4.01 -19.67
C GLU A 182 7.21 3.06 -20.87
N ARG A 183 6.59 1.88 -20.86
CA ARG A 183 6.52 0.96 -22.02
C ARG A 183 7.89 0.71 -22.67
N CYS A 184 8.89 0.44 -21.84
CA CYS A 184 10.23 0.06 -22.28
C CYS A 184 10.41 -1.45 -22.09
N ASN A 185 11.14 -2.09 -23.00
CA ASN A 185 11.45 -3.52 -22.91
C ASN A 185 12.69 -3.77 -22.02
N LEU A 186 12.73 -3.10 -20.86
CA LEU A 186 13.81 -3.22 -19.89
C LEU A 186 13.63 -4.52 -19.11
N THR A 187 14.68 -5.33 -19.06
CA THR A 187 14.72 -6.56 -18.27
C THR A 187 15.10 -6.32 -16.82
N ALA A 188 15.80 -5.21 -16.52
CA ALA A 188 16.24 -4.86 -15.18
C ALA A 188 16.42 -3.34 -15.02
N LEU A 189 16.36 -2.87 -13.77
CA LEU A 189 16.66 -1.48 -13.39
C LEU A 189 18.04 -1.38 -12.76
N SER A 190 18.89 -0.53 -13.32
CA SER A 190 20.21 -0.24 -12.76
C SER A 190 20.13 0.87 -11.72
N GLY A 191 20.29 0.51 -10.44
CA GLY A 191 20.42 1.49 -9.36
C GLY A 191 21.67 2.36 -9.47
N GLU A 192 22.70 1.92 -10.21
CA GLU A 192 23.85 2.78 -10.52
C GLU A 192 23.48 3.94 -11.43
N SER A 193 22.65 3.68 -12.45
CA SER A 193 22.20 4.71 -13.39
C SER A 193 21.26 5.71 -12.72
N LEU A 194 20.29 5.22 -11.95
CA LEU A 194 19.37 6.08 -11.19
C LEU A 194 20.09 6.84 -10.06
N GLY A 195 21.13 6.26 -9.45
CA GLY A 195 21.86 6.88 -8.33
C GLY A 195 22.60 8.18 -8.66
N TYR A 196 22.70 8.58 -9.93
CA TYR A 196 23.17 9.92 -10.33
C TYR A 196 22.12 11.02 -10.07
N LEU A 197 20.84 10.67 -10.02
CA LEU A 197 19.70 11.57 -9.89
C LEU A 197 19.43 11.95 -8.42
N ARG A 198 20.37 12.67 -7.80
CA ARG A 198 20.30 12.99 -6.37
C ARG A 198 19.14 13.90 -5.96
N GLY A 199 18.66 14.73 -6.89
CA GLY A 199 17.52 15.64 -6.70
C GLY A 199 16.15 15.02 -7.03
N LEU A 200 16.11 13.76 -7.46
CA LEU A 200 14.88 13.12 -7.92
C LEU A 200 13.88 12.98 -6.77
N SER A 201 12.70 13.55 -6.95
CA SER A 201 11.60 13.53 -5.99
C SER A 201 10.47 12.57 -6.38
N ALA A 202 10.26 12.38 -7.68
CA ALA A 202 9.25 11.50 -8.24
C ALA A 202 9.83 10.59 -9.33
N LEU A 203 9.63 9.28 -9.17
CA LEU A 203 10.00 8.27 -10.15
C LEU A 203 8.74 7.49 -10.54
N ARG A 204 8.40 7.52 -11.84
CA ARG A 204 7.30 6.73 -12.39
C ARG A 204 7.82 5.71 -13.36
N LEU A 205 7.46 4.46 -13.13
CA LEU A 205 7.88 3.33 -13.91
C LEU A 205 6.63 2.55 -14.35
N ARG A 206 6.24 2.72 -15.61
CA ARG A 206 4.97 2.22 -16.12
C ARG A 206 5.18 1.19 -17.22
N HIS A 207 4.35 0.16 -17.28
CA HIS A 207 4.34 -0.79 -18.40
C HIS A 207 5.73 -1.43 -18.67
N LEU A 208 6.43 -1.88 -17.64
CA LEU A 208 7.75 -2.54 -17.79
C LEU A 208 7.64 -4.05 -17.62
N ALA A 209 8.56 -4.78 -18.24
CA ALA A 209 8.62 -6.25 -18.22
C ALA A 209 9.61 -6.79 -17.17
N ILE A 210 9.69 -6.16 -16.00
CA ILE A 210 10.62 -6.54 -14.93
C ILE A 210 9.91 -7.53 -13.98
N ALA A 211 10.56 -8.66 -13.69
CA ALA A 211 9.95 -9.75 -12.93
C ALA A 211 10.12 -9.64 -11.40
N ALA A 212 11.12 -8.91 -10.92
CA ALA A 212 11.40 -8.77 -9.49
C ALA A 212 11.99 -7.39 -9.17
N LEU A 213 11.66 -6.88 -7.97
CA LEU A 213 12.33 -5.72 -7.37
C LEU A 213 13.42 -6.18 -6.40
N GLU A 214 14.66 -5.92 -6.75
CA GLU A 214 15.86 -6.28 -5.99
C GLU A 214 16.33 -5.14 -5.07
N ASP A 215 17.09 -5.50 -4.03
CA ASP A 215 17.68 -4.58 -3.04
C ASP A 215 18.57 -3.45 -3.61
N GLN A 216 18.98 -3.57 -4.87
CA GLN A 216 19.89 -2.61 -5.49
C GLN A 216 19.21 -1.61 -6.42
N ASN A 217 17.93 -1.80 -6.80
CA ASN A 217 17.32 -1.01 -7.88
C ASN A 217 17.21 0.49 -7.56
N PHE A 218 17.02 0.87 -6.29
CA PHE A 218 16.79 2.27 -5.88
C PHE A 218 17.89 2.85 -4.98
N ARG A 219 19.12 2.32 -5.06
CA ARG A 219 20.24 2.82 -4.24
C ARG A 219 20.58 4.28 -4.57
N ARG A 220 20.96 5.04 -3.53
CA ARG A 220 21.45 6.43 -3.63
C ARG A 220 20.43 7.44 -4.18
N LEU A 221 19.14 7.25 -3.88
CA LEU A 221 18.07 8.21 -4.18
C LEU A 221 17.54 8.87 -2.89
N PRO A 222 18.33 9.73 -2.21
CA PRO A 222 17.96 10.26 -0.89
C PRO A 222 16.78 11.25 -0.94
N GLY A 223 16.55 11.88 -2.09
CA GLY A 223 15.48 12.85 -2.31
C GLY A 223 14.14 12.25 -2.75
N LEU A 224 14.08 10.94 -3.00
CA LEU A 224 12.89 10.32 -3.60
C LEU A 224 11.75 10.26 -2.59
N LEU A 225 10.64 10.92 -2.93
CA LEU A 225 9.43 11.02 -2.10
C LEU A 225 8.25 10.24 -2.69
N HIS A 226 8.20 10.11 -4.01
CA HIS A 226 7.10 9.49 -4.74
C HIS A 226 7.65 8.41 -5.67
N LEU A 227 7.22 7.16 -5.43
CA LEU A 227 7.53 6.03 -6.30
C LEU A 227 6.23 5.43 -6.84
N GLU A 228 6.12 5.36 -8.15
CA GLU A 228 5.00 4.75 -8.86
C GLU A 228 5.53 3.63 -9.74
N ILE A 229 5.02 2.42 -9.50
CA ILE A 229 5.24 1.22 -10.29
C ILE A 229 3.86 0.78 -10.74
N ASP A 230 3.59 0.86 -12.05
CA ASP A 230 2.27 0.56 -12.59
C ASP A 230 2.38 -0.34 -13.82
N ASN A 231 1.50 -1.33 -13.89
CA ASN A 231 1.38 -2.24 -15.02
C ASN A 231 2.67 -3.03 -15.30
N TRP A 232 3.18 -3.74 -14.30
CA TRP A 232 4.31 -4.67 -14.46
C TRP A 232 3.78 -6.10 -14.35
N PRO A 233 3.31 -6.69 -15.45
CA PRO A 233 2.56 -7.95 -15.41
C PRO A 233 3.41 -9.16 -14.97
N LEU A 234 4.74 -9.06 -15.07
CA LEU A 234 5.68 -10.11 -14.66
C LEU A 234 6.16 -9.96 -13.22
N LEU A 235 5.86 -8.83 -12.54
CA LEU A 235 6.36 -8.56 -11.20
C LEU A 235 5.62 -9.39 -10.16
N GLU A 236 6.32 -10.38 -9.60
CA GLU A 236 5.78 -11.28 -8.58
C GLU A 236 6.46 -11.08 -7.22
N GLU A 237 7.75 -10.70 -7.23
CA GLU A 237 8.56 -10.62 -6.02
C GLU A 237 9.06 -9.20 -5.73
N VAL A 238 8.91 -8.79 -4.46
CA VAL A 238 9.47 -7.54 -3.92
C VAL A 238 10.42 -7.90 -2.78
N ALA A 239 11.72 -7.75 -3.02
CA ALA A 239 12.74 -8.09 -2.04
C ALA A 239 12.63 -7.20 -0.78
N PRO A 240 12.91 -7.72 0.42
CA PRO A 240 12.80 -6.97 1.67
C PRO A 240 13.64 -5.70 1.75
N GLY A 241 14.79 -5.65 1.08
CA GLY A 241 15.69 -4.50 1.05
C GLY A 241 15.47 -3.57 -0.15
N SER A 242 14.54 -3.87 -1.06
CA SER A 242 14.29 -3.10 -2.30
C SER A 242 14.02 -1.62 -2.04
N LEU A 243 13.33 -1.29 -0.96
CA LEU A 243 13.00 0.08 -0.56
C LEU A 243 13.91 0.62 0.56
N GLN A 244 15.00 -0.08 0.90
CA GLN A 244 15.89 0.33 1.97
C GLN A 244 16.63 1.62 1.63
N GLY A 245 16.63 2.57 2.56
CA GLY A 245 17.30 3.88 2.39
C GLY A 245 16.47 4.92 1.64
N LEU A 246 15.28 4.54 1.13
CA LEU A 246 14.28 5.50 0.65
C LEU A 246 13.45 6.03 1.81
N ASN A 247 12.98 7.27 1.68
CA ASN A 247 12.11 7.91 2.66
C ASN A 247 10.82 8.42 1.99
N LEU A 248 10.03 7.48 1.48
CA LEU A 248 8.88 7.77 0.64
C LEU A 248 7.73 8.38 1.45
N THR A 249 7.00 9.28 0.79
CA THR A 249 5.71 9.83 1.26
C THR A 249 4.52 9.21 0.53
N SER A 250 4.74 8.78 -0.73
CA SER A 250 3.76 8.08 -1.55
C SER A 250 4.40 6.90 -2.25
N LEU A 251 3.77 5.74 -2.17
CA LEU A 251 4.17 4.52 -2.87
C LEU A 251 2.94 3.94 -3.56
N SER A 252 3.04 3.77 -4.88
CA SER A 252 2.03 3.07 -5.67
C SER A 252 2.68 1.89 -6.36
N VAL A 253 2.17 0.68 -6.12
CA VAL A 253 2.53 -0.54 -6.85
C VAL A 253 1.22 -1.17 -7.31
N THR A 254 0.83 -0.92 -8.56
CA THR A 254 -0.50 -1.25 -9.09
C THR A 254 -0.40 -2.04 -10.38
N HIS A 255 -1.41 -2.88 -10.65
CA HIS A 255 -1.46 -3.73 -11.85
C HIS A 255 -0.20 -4.60 -11.99
N THR A 256 0.13 -5.35 -10.93
CA THR A 256 1.25 -6.30 -10.90
C THR A 256 0.75 -7.69 -10.47
N ASN A 257 1.64 -8.69 -10.44
CA ASN A 257 1.30 -10.06 -10.06
C ASN A 257 1.71 -10.40 -8.61
N ILE A 258 1.91 -9.38 -7.76
CA ILE A 258 2.26 -9.58 -6.34
C ILE A 258 1.08 -10.19 -5.58
N THR A 259 1.29 -11.36 -4.99
CA THR A 259 0.25 -12.16 -4.31
C THR A 259 0.05 -11.85 -2.83
N ALA A 260 0.96 -11.09 -2.22
CA ALA A 260 0.93 -10.76 -0.81
C ALA A 260 1.44 -9.34 -0.55
N VAL A 261 0.94 -8.70 0.52
CA VAL A 261 1.46 -7.39 0.94
C VAL A 261 2.96 -7.50 1.27
N PRO A 262 3.85 -6.69 0.66
CA PRO A 262 5.30 -6.77 0.89
C PRO A 262 5.70 -6.09 2.21
N ALA A 263 5.20 -6.62 3.34
CA ALA A 263 5.36 -6.03 4.67
C ALA A 263 6.83 -5.84 5.07
N ALA A 264 7.72 -6.75 4.66
CA ALA A 264 9.15 -6.65 4.96
C ALA A 264 9.81 -5.45 4.27
N ALA A 265 9.46 -5.18 3.00
CA ALA A 265 9.96 -4.02 2.25
C ALA A 265 9.41 -2.68 2.79
N LEU A 266 8.17 -2.70 3.32
CA LEU A 266 7.51 -1.51 3.87
C LEU A 266 7.99 -1.13 5.28
N ARG A 267 8.71 -2.01 5.97
CA ARG A 267 9.11 -1.85 7.38
C ARG A 267 9.80 -0.53 7.72
N HIS A 268 10.60 -0.01 6.79
CA HIS A 268 11.39 1.20 7.01
C HIS A 268 10.73 2.49 6.49
N GLN A 269 9.53 2.39 5.90
CA GLN A 269 8.82 3.52 5.28
C GLN A 269 7.90 4.26 6.28
N ALA A 270 8.43 4.65 7.44
CA ALA A 270 7.65 5.26 8.52
C ALA A 270 7.04 6.64 8.17
N HIS A 271 7.54 7.30 7.12
CA HIS A 271 7.06 8.59 6.63
C HIS A 271 5.95 8.48 5.58
N LEU A 272 5.62 7.26 5.15
CA LEU A 272 4.64 7.03 4.10
C LEU A 272 3.26 7.53 4.54
N THR A 273 2.64 8.33 3.68
CA THR A 273 1.30 8.91 3.89
C THR A 273 0.25 8.31 2.97
N CYS A 274 0.63 7.89 1.76
CA CYS A 274 -0.24 7.24 0.79
C CYS A 274 0.41 5.93 0.32
N LEU A 275 -0.34 4.83 0.40
CA LEU A 275 0.05 3.52 -0.11
C LEU A 275 -1.06 2.99 -1.01
N ASN A 276 -0.71 2.71 -2.27
CA ASN A 276 -1.61 2.11 -3.22
C ASN A 276 -1.06 0.77 -3.70
N LEU A 277 -1.77 -0.30 -3.38
CA LEU A 277 -1.51 -1.68 -3.78
C LEU A 277 -2.72 -2.25 -4.55
N SER A 278 -3.53 -1.39 -5.17
CA SER A 278 -4.72 -1.80 -5.93
C SER A 278 -4.35 -2.62 -7.16
N HIS A 279 -5.27 -3.46 -7.62
CA HIS A 279 -5.11 -4.29 -8.82
C HIS A 279 -3.89 -5.23 -8.77
N ASN A 280 -3.63 -5.82 -7.59
CA ASN A 280 -2.66 -6.91 -7.41
C ASN A 280 -3.40 -8.12 -6.84
N PRO A 281 -3.06 -9.37 -7.18
CA PRO A 281 -3.76 -10.58 -6.72
C PRO A 281 -3.49 -10.92 -5.23
N ILE A 282 -3.76 -9.98 -4.32
CA ILE A 282 -3.56 -10.09 -2.88
C ILE A 282 -4.81 -10.67 -2.22
N SER A 283 -4.82 -11.98 -2.01
CA SER A 283 -5.98 -12.69 -1.44
C SER A 283 -6.22 -12.44 0.04
N THR A 284 -5.16 -12.14 0.81
CA THR A 284 -5.24 -11.92 2.27
C THR A 284 -4.33 -10.78 2.73
N VAL A 285 -4.74 -10.09 3.79
CA VAL A 285 -3.87 -9.16 4.53
C VAL A 285 -3.57 -9.75 5.91
N PRO A 286 -2.33 -10.24 6.13
CA PRO A 286 -1.92 -10.80 7.41
C PRO A 286 -1.91 -9.79 8.57
N ARG A 287 -1.91 -10.32 9.79
CA ARG A 287 -1.75 -9.54 11.02
C ARG A 287 -0.48 -8.69 10.99
N GLY A 288 -0.64 -7.39 11.25
CA GLY A 288 0.47 -6.45 11.39
C GLY A 288 1.25 -6.16 10.10
N SER A 289 0.70 -6.45 8.92
CA SER A 289 1.35 -6.15 7.62
C SER A 289 1.76 -4.68 7.46
N PHE A 290 1.09 -3.77 8.17
CA PHE A 290 1.36 -2.32 8.10
C PHE A 290 1.82 -1.71 9.44
N ARG A 291 2.34 -2.54 10.36
CA ARG A 291 2.64 -2.14 11.76
C ARG A 291 3.50 -0.90 11.90
N ASP A 292 4.46 -0.72 11.01
CA ASP A 292 5.46 0.34 11.10
C ASP A 292 5.06 1.63 10.34
N LEU A 293 3.96 1.60 9.58
CA LEU A 293 3.47 2.73 8.76
C LEU A 293 2.64 3.72 9.59
N ILE A 294 3.24 4.29 10.63
CA ILE A 294 2.56 5.09 11.66
C ILE A 294 1.97 6.43 11.16
N ARG A 295 2.42 6.93 9.99
CA ARG A 295 1.96 8.18 9.37
C ARG A 295 1.00 7.96 8.19
N LEU A 296 0.67 6.71 7.88
CA LEU A 296 -0.18 6.39 6.73
C LEU A 296 -1.58 6.98 6.94
N ARG A 297 -2.04 7.73 5.93
CA ARG A 297 -3.35 8.39 5.89
C ARG A 297 -4.27 7.75 4.87
N GLU A 298 -3.71 7.25 3.78
CA GLU A 298 -4.46 6.69 2.66
C GLU A 298 -3.90 5.30 2.33
N LEU A 299 -4.80 4.30 2.35
CA LEU A 299 -4.49 2.94 1.95
C LEU A 299 -5.49 2.49 0.89
N HIS A 300 -4.97 2.11 -0.27
CA HIS A 300 -5.75 1.61 -1.40
C HIS A 300 -5.35 0.17 -1.72
N LEU A 301 -6.33 -0.73 -1.67
CA LEU A 301 -6.23 -2.15 -2.00
C LEU A 301 -7.46 -2.55 -2.83
N ALA A 302 -7.88 -1.69 -3.77
CA ALA A 302 -9.06 -1.94 -4.59
C ALA A 302 -8.77 -2.96 -5.70
N GLY A 303 -9.73 -3.81 -6.05
CA GLY A 303 -9.55 -4.73 -7.18
C GLY A 303 -8.46 -5.79 -6.96
N ALA A 304 -8.18 -6.15 -5.70
CA ALA A 304 -7.05 -6.99 -5.32
C ALA A 304 -7.39 -8.48 -5.11
N LEU A 305 -8.63 -8.90 -5.40
CA LEU A 305 -9.16 -10.24 -5.09
C LEU A 305 -9.11 -10.58 -3.59
N LEU A 306 -9.11 -9.55 -2.73
CA LEU A 306 -8.94 -9.69 -1.29
C LEU A 306 -10.18 -10.37 -0.68
N ALA A 307 -9.98 -11.54 -0.07
CA ALA A 307 -11.05 -12.33 0.56
C ALA A 307 -11.07 -12.18 2.08
N VAL A 308 -9.90 -12.04 2.72
CA VAL A 308 -9.78 -12.00 4.18
C VAL A 308 -8.80 -10.91 4.63
N VAL A 309 -9.24 -10.07 5.57
CA VAL A 309 -8.36 -9.18 6.35
C VAL A 309 -8.28 -9.74 7.76
N GLU A 310 -7.09 -10.14 8.20
CA GLU A 310 -6.93 -10.73 9.53
C GLU A 310 -7.15 -9.70 10.66
N PRO A 311 -7.56 -10.14 11.85
CA PRO A 311 -7.57 -9.28 13.03
C PRO A 311 -6.20 -8.63 13.25
N GLN A 312 -6.20 -7.35 13.58
CA GLN A 312 -5.00 -6.52 13.72
C GLN A 312 -4.13 -6.42 12.44
N ALA A 313 -4.65 -6.69 11.25
CA ALA A 313 -3.96 -6.44 9.98
C ALA A 313 -3.49 -4.98 9.83
N PHE A 314 -4.36 -4.03 10.18
CA PHE A 314 -4.09 -2.59 10.15
C PHE A 314 -3.56 -2.05 11.49
N LEU A 315 -2.95 -2.92 12.31
CA LEU A 315 -2.26 -2.50 13.51
C LEU A 315 -1.18 -1.47 13.16
N GLY A 316 -1.01 -0.43 13.97
CA GLY A 316 -0.01 0.61 13.74
C GLY A 316 -0.48 1.80 12.90
N LEU A 317 -1.54 1.65 12.10
CA LEU A 317 -2.12 2.71 11.28
C LEU A 317 -2.89 3.75 12.13
N ARG A 318 -2.15 4.62 12.83
CA ARG A 318 -2.70 5.58 13.79
C ARG A 318 -3.31 6.83 13.17
N GLN A 319 -3.02 7.10 11.91
CA GLN A 319 -3.42 8.32 11.20
C GLN A 319 -4.27 8.03 9.96
N ILE A 320 -4.78 6.80 9.82
CA ILE A 320 -5.54 6.40 8.65
C ILE A 320 -6.84 7.21 8.56
N ARG A 321 -7.08 7.81 7.40
CA ARG A 321 -8.25 8.64 7.08
C ARG A 321 -9.07 8.03 5.97
N LEU A 322 -8.42 7.49 4.95
CA LEU A 322 -9.05 6.85 3.80
C LEU A 322 -8.58 5.40 3.69
N LEU A 323 -9.56 4.49 3.70
CA LEU A 323 -9.33 3.08 3.39
C LEU A 323 -10.20 2.69 2.19
N ASN A 324 -9.55 2.25 1.12
CA ASN A 324 -10.21 1.77 -0.08
C ASN A 324 -9.98 0.27 -0.30
N LEU A 325 -11.01 -0.53 -0.06
CA LEU A 325 -11.08 -1.98 -0.29
C LEU A 325 -12.15 -2.32 -1.33
N SER A 326 -12.50 -1.38 -2.21
CA SER A 326 -13.56 -1.58 -3.21
C SER A 326 -13.23 -2.69 -4.22
N ASN A 327 -14.27 -3.32 -4.78
CA ASN A 327 -14.17 -4.35 -5.81
C ASN A 327 -13.26 -5.52 -5.40
N ASN A 328 -13.52 -6.10 -4.23
CA ASN A 328 -12.81 -7.27 -3.71
C ASN A 328 -13.79 -8.43 -3.43
N LEU A 329 -13.32 -9.46 -2.73
CA LEU A 329 -14.10 -10.64 -2.37
C LEU A 329 -14.40 -10.68 -0.86
N LEU A 330 -14.37 -9.54 -0.19
CA LEU A 330 -14.54 -9.47 1.26
C LEU A 330 -15.98 -9.81 1.65
N SER A 331 -16.13 -10.81 2.52
CA SER A 331 -17.41 -11.07 3.19
C SER A 331 -17.61 -10.21 4.43
N THR A 332 -16.54 -9.74 5.07
CA THR A 332 -16.64 -8.92 6.29
C THR A 332 -15.42 -8.04 6.48
N LEU A 333 -15.52 -7.07 7.38
CA LEU A 333 -14.44 -6.22 7.85
C LEU A 333 -14.67 -5.92 9.33
N GLU A 334 -13.97 -6.65 10.20
CA GLU A 334 -14.16 -6.53 11.64
C GLU A 334 -13.49 -5.26 12.20
N GLU A 335 -14.06 -4.66 13.25
CA GLU A 335 -13.43 -3.54 13.95
C GLU A 335 -12.05 -3.91 14.52
N SER A 336 -11.88 -5.19 14.90
CA SER A 336 -10.64 -5.78 15.41
C SER A 336 -9.46 -5.71 14.43
N THR A 337 -9.72 -5.49 13.13
CA THR A 337 -8.66 -5.35 12.12
C THR A 337 -7.87 -4.06 12.29
N PHE A 338 -8.47 -3.04 12.91
CA PHE A 338 -7.90 -1.70 13.04
C PHE A 338 -7.14 -1.48 14.34
N HIS A 339 -6.15 -0.60 14.31
CA HIS A 339 -5.60 -0.03 15.55
C HIS A 339 -6.61 0.88 16.25
N SER A 340 -7.30 1.71 15.47
CA SER A 340 -8.41 2.57 15.90
C SER A 340 -9.23 2.94 14.67
N VAL A 341 -10.54 2.79 14.74
CA VAL A 341 -11.44 3.23 13.67
C VAL A 341 -11.73 4.73 13.73
N ASN A 342 -11.43 5.40 14.85
CA ASN A 342 -11.88 6.77 15.12
C ASN A 342 -11.27 7.83 14.18
N THR A 343 -10.10 7.57 13.62
CA THR A 343 -9.44 8.48 12.67
C THR A 343 -9.97 8.33 11.24
N LEU A 344 -10.70 7.25 10.97
CA LEU A 344 -11.19 6.93 9.64
C LEU A 344 -12.34 7.88 9.27
N GLU A 345 -12.15 8.58 8.16
CA GLU A 345 -13.08 9.57 7.59
C GLU A 345 -13.81 8.98 6.39
N THR A 346 -13.08 8.30 5.50
CA THR A 346 -13.59 7.71 4.26
C THR A 346 -13.33 6.21 4.24
N LEU A 347 -14.39 5.43 4.00
CA LEU A 347 -14.32 3.98 3.86
C LEU A 347 -15.00 3.56 2.56
N ARG A 348 -14.24 2.95 1.65
CA ARG A 348 -14.77 2.38 0.41
C ARG A 348 -14.69 0.86 0.48
N VAL A 349 -15.85 0.21 0.56
CA VAL A 349 -16.02 -1.25 0.62
C VAL A 349 -17.09 -1.71 -0.37
N ASP A 350 -17.48 -0.85 -1.32
CA ASP A 350 -18.39 -1.17 -2.41
C ASP A 350 -17.81 -2.26 -3.33
N GLY A 351 -18.69 -2.99 -4.03
CA GLY A 351 -18.25 -4.09 -4.90
C GLY A 351 -17.68 -5.30 -4.15
N ASN A 352 -18.11 -5.53 -2.91
CA ASN A 352 -17.75 -6.71 -2.10
C ASN A 352 -19.01 -7.52 -1.74
N PRO A 353 -18.91 -8.87 -1.64
CA PRO A 353 -20.01 -9.73 -1.23
C PRO A 353 -20.21 -9.71 0.30
N LEU A 354 -20.56 -8.56 0.87
CA LEU A 354 -20.62 -8.33 2.31
C LEU A 354 -21.73 -9.16 3.00
N ALA A 355 -21.35 -9.89 4.04
CA ALA A 355 -22.26 -10.54 4.98
C ALA A 355 -22.66 -9.55 6.08
N CYS A 356 -23.90 -9.08 6.00
CA CYS A 356 -24.48 -8.12 6.92
C CYS A 356 -24.94 -8.78 8.21
N ASP A 357 -23.95 -9.14 9.02
CA ASP A 357 -24.09 -9.65 10.38
C ASP A 357 -23.46 -8.69 11.41
N CYS A 358 -23.38 -9.09 12.67
CA CYS A 358 -22.86 -8.22 13.73
C CYS A 358 -21.42 -7.75 13.53
N ARG A 359 -20.60 -8.42 12.71
CA ARG A 359 -19.21 -8.02 12.45
C ARG A 359 -19.12 -6.69 11.71
N LEU A 360 -20.15 -6.36 10.91
CA LEU A 360 -20.24 -5.08 10.18
C LEU A 360 -21.02 -4.01 10.96
N LEU A 361 -21.48 -4.31 12.18
CA LEU A 361 -22.30 -3.40 12.98
C LEU A 361 -21.62 -2.04 13.20
N TRP A 362 -20.30 -2.03 13.42
CA TRP A 362 -19.53 -0.79 13.62
C TRP A 362 -19.60 0.16 12.41
N ILE A 363 -19.68 -0.38 11.18
CA ILE A 363 -19.81 0.43 9.95
C ILE A 363 -21.20 1.08 9.93
N VAL A 364 -22.24 0.29 10.22
CA VAL A 364 -23.63 0.78 10.18
C VAL A 364 -23.89 1.78 11.30
N GLN A 365 -23.37 1.56 12.49
CA GLN A 365 -23.41 2.52 13.60
C GLN A 365 -22.76 3.87 13.22
N ARG A 366 -21.76 3.84 12.35
CA ARG A 366 -21.05 5.02 11.86
C ARG A 366 -21.50 5.50 10.47
N ARG A 367 -22.63 5.02 9.94
CA ARG A 367 -23.14 5.36 8.59
C ARG A 367 -23.42 6.86 8.34
N LYS A 368 -23.52 7.66 9.41
CA LYS A 368 -23.68 9.13 9.35
C LYS A 368 -22.35 9.88 9.38
N THR A 369 -21.30 9.28 9.93
CA THR A 369 -19.99 9.91 10.13
C THR A 369 -18.94 9.44 9.12
N LEU A 370 -19.05 8.21 8.62
CA LEU A 370 -18.21 7.69 7.55
C LEU A 370 -18.68 8.19 6.17
N ASN A 371 -17.74 8.67 5.37
CA ASN A 371 -17.96 9.01 3.97
C ASN A 371 -17.74 7.77 3.08
N PHE A 372 -18.73 7.46 2.24
CA PHE A 372 -18.68 6.37 1.25
C PHE A 372 -18.41 6.88 -0.18
N ASP A 373 -18.12 8.17 -0.35
CA ASP A 373 -17.73 8.79 -1.63
C ASP A 373 -18.71 8.51 -2.80
N GLY A 374 -20.00 8.53 -2.49
CA GLY A 374 -21.07 8.33 -3.48
C GLY A 374 -21.34 6.87 -3.89
N ARG A 375 -20.51 5.90 -3.49
CA ARG A 375 -20.72 4.46 -3.78
C ARG A 375 -20.98 3.68 -2.50
N LEU A 376 -22.26 3.40 -2.25
CA LEU A 376 -22.68 2.77 -0.99
C LEU A 376 -22.40 1.26 -0.99
N PRO A 377 -21.82 0.72 0.08
CA PRO A 377 -21.71 -0.73 0.25
C PRO A 377 -23.08 -1.38 0.42
N VAL A 378 -23.26 -2.54 -0.20
CA VAL A 378 -24.51 -3.30 -0.21
C VAL A 378 -24.34 -4.67 0.44
N CYS A 379 -25.41 -5.18 1.04
CA CYS A 379 -25.44 -6.51 1.62
C CYS A 379 -25.57 -7.58 0.53
N ALA A 380 -24.78 -8.65 0.64
CA ALA A 380 -24.94 -9.86 -0.16
C ALA A 380 -25.72 -10.95 0.59
N THR A 381 -25.53 -11.02 1.91
CA THR A 381 -26.26 -11.91 2.82
C THR A 381 -26.65 -11.15 4.11
N PRO A 382 -27.68 -11.56 4.84
CA PRO A 382 -28.62 -12.65 4.52
C PRO A 382 -29.58 -12.27 3.38
N ALA A 383 -30.42 -13.21 2.92
CA ALA A 383 -31.20 -13.06 1.68
C ALA A 383 -32.24 -11.92 1.77
N GLU A 384 -32.69 -11.61 2.98
CA GLU A 384 -33.76 -10.66 3.31
C GLU A 384 -33.33 -9.21 3.08
N VAL A 385 -32.04 -8.89 3.29
CA VAL A 385 -31.46 -7.55 3.08
C VAL A 385 -30.54 -7.50 1.87
N ARG A 386 -30.57 -8.54 1.01
CA ARG A 386 -29.68 -8.64 -0.14
C ARG A 386 -29.94 -7.50 -1.13
N GLY A 387 -28.88 -6.75 -1.45
CA GLY A 387 -28.92 -5.58 -2.32
C GLY A 387 -29.15 -4.27 -1.59
N ASP A 388 -29.54 -4.30 -0.31
CA ASP A 388 -29.75 -3.09 0.46
C ASP A 388 -28.41 -2.42 0.82
N ALA A 389 -28.37 -1.10 0.65
CA ALA A 389 -27.21 -0.31 1.02
C ALA A 389 -27.10 -0.16 2.56
N LEU A 390 -25.91 -0.39 3.12
CA LEU A 390 -25.67 -0.31 4.58
C LEU A 390 -26.12 1.02 5.20
N ARG A 391 -26.02 2.11 4.45
CA ARG A 391 -26.44 3.45 4.90
C ARG A 391 -27.96 3.61 5.01
N ASN A 392 -28.71 2.85 4.20
CA ASN A 392 -30.15 2.99 4.04
C ASN A 392 -30.94 1.95 4.85
N LEU A 393 -30.27 1.03 5.54
CA LEU A 393 -30.92 0.03 6.37
C LEU A 393 -31.72 0.69 7.51
N PRO A 394 -32.98 0.26 7.74
CA PRO A 394 -33.80 0.74 8.85
C PRO A 394 -33.24 0.25 10.19
N ASP A 395 -33.58 0.95 11.28
CA ASP A 395 -33.12 0.57 12.61
C ASP A 395 -33.68 -0.81 13.05
N SER A 396 -34.84 -1.23 12.55
CA SER A 396 -35.37 -2.59 12.78
C SER A 396 -34.44 -3.69 12.26
N ALA A 397 -33.85 -3.51 11.07
CA ALA A 397 -32.93 -4.47 10.47
C ALA A 397 -31.64 -4.64 11.30
N LEU A 398 -31.22 -3.60 12.03
CA LEU A 398 -30.07 -3.68 12.94
C LEU A 398 -30.31 -4.64 14.11
N PHE A 399 -31.51 -4.63 14.68
CA PHE A 399 -31.84 -5.50 15.81
C PHE A 399 -32.06 -6.95 15.40
N GLU A 400 -32.44 -7.19 14.15
CA GLU A 400 -32.74 -8.53 13.64
C GLU A 400 -31.51 -9.22 13.03
N TYR A 401 -30.78 -8.54 12.14
CA TYR A 401 -29.72 -9.18 11.34
C TYR A 401 -28.30 -8.87 11.82
N PHE A 402 -28.07 -7.75 12.52
CA PHE A 402 -26.73 -7.37 13.01
C PHE A 402 -26.45 -7.89 14.44
N VAL A 403 -27.03 -9.04 14.79
CA VAL A 403 -26.86 -9.69 16.10
C VAL A 403 -26.24 -11.06 15.90
N CYS A 404 -25.07 -11.28 16.48
CA CYS A 404 -24.41 -12.58 16.40
C CYS A 404 -24.95 -13.55 17.44
N ARG A 405 -25.17 -14.80 17.02
CA ARG A 405 -25.47 -15.91 17.93
C ARG A 405 -24.16 -16.43 18.50
N LYS A 406 -23.93 -16.14 19.78
CA LYS A 406 -22.78 -16.64 20.56
C LYS A 406 -22.62 -18.16 20.39
N PRO A 407 -21.39 -18.70 20.37
CA PRO A 407 -21.17 -20.13 20.19
C PRO A 407 -21.79 -20.91 21.35
N LYS A 408 -22.29 -22.11 21.05
CA LYS A 408 -22.80 -23.07 22.03
C LYS A 408 -22.28 -24.45 21.71
N ILE A 409 -21.47 -25.01 22.59
CA ILE A 409 -20.96 -26.37 22.51
C ILE A 409 -22.10 -27.33 22.86
N ARG A 410 -22.47 -28.22 21.91
CA ARG A 410 -23.63 -29.12 22.03
C ARG A 410 -23.36 -30.30 22.94
N GLU A 411 -22.24 -30.99 22.74
CA GLU A 411 -21.91 -32.25 23.41
C GLU A 411 -21.11 -32.01 24.69
N ARG A 412 -21.79 -31.54 25.75
CA ARG A 412 -21.16 -31.25 27.06
C ARG A 412 -21.00 -32.49 27.96
N ARG A 413 -21.13 -33.70 27.42
CA ARG A 413 -20.97 -34.95 28.20
C ARG A 413 -19.52 -35.08 28.64
N LEU A 414 -19.29 -35.33 29.94
CA LEU A 414 -17.97 -35.46 30.54
C LEU A 414 -17.09 -36.40 29.70
N GLN A 415 -16.07 -35.85 29.05
CA GLN A 415 -15.09 -36.61 28.28
C GLN A 415 -13.88 -36.88 29.15
N GLN A 416 -13.90 -38.05 29.80
CA GLN A 416 -12.77 -38.56 30.58
C GLN A 416 -12.27 -39.85 29.92
N VAL A 417 -11.10 -39.79 29.32
CA VAL A 417 -10.51 -40.91 28.56
C VAL A 417 -9.26 -41.39 29.28
N THR A 418 -9.17 -42.71 29.48
CA THR A 418 -7.96 -43.38 29.95
C THR A 418 -7.39 -44.14 28.76
N ALA A 419 -6.13 -43.88 28.42
CA ALA A 419 -5.43 -44.50 27.28
C ALA A 419 -4.10 -45.12 27.75
N THR A 420 -3.62 -46.16 27.07
CA THR A 420 -2.25 -46.65 27.29
C THR A 420 -1.26 -45.87 26.44
N ALA A 421 -0.01 -45.79 26.90
CA ALA A 421 1.07 -45.14 26.14
C ALA A 421 1.15 -45.72 24.72
N GLY A 422 1.18 -44.84 23.71
CA GLY A 422 1.20 -45.20 22.28
C GLY A 422 -0.16 -45.24 21.58
N GLU A 423 -1.29 -45.15 22.31
CA GLU A 423 -2.63 -45.10 21.69
C GLU A 423 -2.98 -43.70 21.15
N ASP A 424 -3.86 -43.64 20.15
CA ASP A 424 -4.40 -42.39 19.63
C ASP A 424 -5.69 -42.01 20.35
N VAL A 425 -5.77 -40.76 20.82
CA VAL A 425 -6.88 -40.24 21.63
C VAL A 425 -7.63 -39.15 20.87
N ARG A 426 -8.97 -39.15 20.98
CA ARG A 426 -9.82 -38.12 20.36
C ARG A 426 -10.81 -37.49 21.35
N PHE A 427 -10.91 -36.17 21.34
CA PHE A 427 -11.91 -35.40 22.08
C PHE A 427 -12.80 -34.60 21.13
N GLN A 428 -14.11 -34.79 21.23
CA GLN A 428 -15.08 -34.13 20.37
C GLN A 428 -15.43 -32.75 20.92
N CYS A 429 -15.47 -31.73 20.06
CA CYS A 429 -15.99 -30.43 20.44
C CYS A 429 -16.76 -29.79 19.27
N ARG A 430 -18.06 -30.09 19.22
CA ARG A 430 -18.98 -29.53 18.22
C ARG A 430 -19.69 -28.32 18.79
N ALA A 431 -19.51 -27.18 18.12
CA ALA A 431 -20.12 -25.92 18.48
C ALA A 431 -20.98 -25.37 17.35
N GLU A 432 -22.10 -24.77 17.72
CA GLU A 432 -22.99 -24.04 16.81
C GLU A 432 -23.01 -22.56 17.19
N GLY A 433 -23.16 -21.69 16.21
CA GLY A 433 -23.14 -20.24 16.39
C GLY A 433 -23.42 -19.55 15.07
N GLU A 434 -23.55 -18.24 15.08
CA GLU A 434 -23.71 -17.43 13.87
C GLU A 434 -22.97 -16.11 14.05
N PRO A 435 -21.90 -15.82 13.29
CA PRO A 435 -21.23 -16.68 12.29
C PRO A 435 -20.75 -18.04 12.84
N ALA A 436 -20.50 -18.99 11.94
CA ALA A 436 -20.01 -20.32 12.31
C ALA A 436 -18.74 -20.23 13.19
N PRO A 437 -18.71 -20.87 14.38
CA PRO A 437 -17.61 -20.70 15.32
C PRO A 437 -16.36 -21.48 14.92
N THR A 438 -15.20 -20.88 15.17
CA THR A 438 -13.90 -21.56 15.09
C THR A 438 -13.61 -22.27 16.40
N VAL A 439 -13.06 -23.48 16.34
CA VAL A 439 -12.72 -24.30 17.51
C VAL A 439 -11.20 -24.40 17.66
N ALA A 440 -10.71 -24.13 18.87
CA ALA A 440 -9.32 -24.34 19.28
C ALA A 440 -9.27 -25.11 20.60
N TRP A 441 -8.17 -25.82 20.84
CA TRP A 441 -7.94 -26.57 22.07
C TRP A 441 -6.73 -26.04 22.83
N VAL A 442 -6.84 -25.93 24.14
CA VAL A 442 -5.73 -25.56 25.02
C VAL A 442 -5.28 -26.81 25.77
N THR A 443 -3.99 -27.14 25.65
CA THR A 443 -3.38 -28.30 26.32
C THR A 443 -3.16 -28.02 27.82
N PRO A 444 -2.88 -29.07 28.63
CA PRO A 444 -2.52 -28.89 30.05
C PRO A 444 -1.31 -27.98 30.28
N GLN A 445 -0.42 -27.87 29.29
CA GLN A 445 0.76 -27.00 29.30
C GLN A 445 0.47 -25.59 28.73
N HIS A 446 -0.80 -25.19 28.69
CA HIS A 446 -1.26 -23.88 28.18
C HIS A 446 -0.89 -23.58 26.72
N SER A 447 -0.63 -24.60 25.90
CA SER A 447 -0.36 -24.44 24.47
C SER A 447 -1.66 -24.52 23.68
N ALA A 448 -1.84 -23.65 22.67
CA ALA A 448 -3.02 -23.65 21.81
C ALA A 448 -2.81 -24.53 20.56
N VAL A 449 -3.77 -25.39 20.27
CA VAL A 449 -3.85 -26.24 19.09
C VAL A 449 -5.03 -25.77 18.25
N THR A 450 -4.78 -25.44 16.99
CA THR A 450 -5.79 -24.96 16.03
C THR A 450 -5.85 -25.89 14.82
N SER A 451 -6.73 -25.60 13.86
CA SER A 451 -6.79 -26.31 12.58
C SER A 451 -5.51 -26.15 11.74
N ALA A 452 -4.70 -25.13 12.00
CA ALA A 452 -3.42 -24.89 11.32
C ALA A 452 -2.23 -25.59 12.00
N SER A 453 -2.41 -26.14 13.21
CA SER A 453 -1.34 -26.81 13.94
C SER A 453 -0.96 -28.15 13.29
N THR A 454 0.33 -28.32 12.98
CA THR A 454 0.91 -29.58 12.48
C THR A 454 1.68 -30.27 13.60
N GLY A 455 1.35 -31.52 13.94
CA GLY A 455 2.04 -32.26 14.99
C GLY A 455 1.24 -33.48 15.48
N ARG A 456 1.66 -34.06 16.61
CA ARG A 456 0.95 -35.18 17.28
C ARG A 456 -0.46 -34.77 17.70
N ALA A 457 -0.63 -33.56 18.21
CA ALA A 457 -1.93 -32.99 18.56
C ALA A 457 -2.41 -32.07 17.44
N ARG A 458 -3.61 -32.32 16.89
CA ARG A 458 -4.21 -31.53 15.81
C ARG A 458 -5.74 -31.44 15.94
N VAL A 459 -6.33 -30.38 15.39
CA VAL A 459 -7.78 -30.20 15.36
C VAL A 459 -8.35 -30.59 13.99
N LEU A 460 -9.24 -31.58 13.96
CA LEU A 460 -9.91 -32.07 12.76
C LEU A 460 -11.09 -31.14 12.34
N PRO A 461 -11.54 -31.21 11.08
CA PRO A 461 -12.78 -30.56 10.64
C PRO A 461 -13.96 -30.93 11.56
N GLY A 462 -14.68 -29.92 12.06
CA GLY A 462 -15.72 -30.11 13.07
C GLY A 462 -15.25 -30.00 14.53
N GLY A 463 -13.98 -29.65 14.77
CA GLY A 463 -13.48 -29.23 16.09
C GLY A 463 -12.96 -30.33 17.01
N THR A 464 -12.81 -31.56 16.50
CA THR A 464 -12.32 -32.71 17.30
C THR A 464 -10.80 -32.62 17.46
N LEU A 465 -10.30 -32.68 18.70
CA LEU A 465 -8.87 -32.81 18.98
C LEU A 465 -8.46 -34.26 18.80
N GLU A 466 -7.42 -34.51 18.02
CA GLU A 466 -6.76 -35.80 17.88
C GLU A 466 -5.33 -35.69 18.41
N ILE A 467 -4.96 -36.60 19.31
CA ILE A 467 -3.62 -36.73 19.88
C ILE A 467 -3.09 -38.10 19.47
N LEU A 468 -2.05 -38.12 18.64
CA LEU A 468 -1.38 -39.33 18.18
C LEU A 468 -0.26 -39.74 19.15
N ASP A 469 -0.03 -41.05 19.30
CA ASP A 469 1.04 -41.60 20.16
C ASP A 469 1.00 -40.99 21.57
N ALA A 470 -0.07 -41.29 22.33
CA ALA A 470 -0.29 -40.68 23.64
C ALA A 470 0.84 -41.02 24.63
N ARG A 471 1.31 -40.01 25.36
CA ARG A 471 2.42 -40.17 26.33
C ARG A 471 1.96 -39.85 27.75
N PRO A 472 2.61 -40.40 28.79
CA PRO A 472 2.31 -40.06 30.18
C PRO A 472 2.27 -38.55 30.45
N GLN A 473 3.13 -37.77 29.77
CA GLN A 473 3.20 -36.31 29.89
C GLN A 473 2.02 -35.56 29.24
N ASP A 474 1.27 -36.21 28.35
CA ASP A 474 0.08 -35.63 27.71
C ASP A 474 -1.14 -35.68 28.65
N SER A 475 -1.03 -36.34 29.81
CA SER A 475 -2.10 -36.42 30.81
C SER A 475 -2.45 -35.04 31.38
N GLY A 476 -3.74 -34.80 31.59
CA GLY A 476 -4.25 -33.57 32.17
C GLY A 476 -5.57 -33.12 31.57
N THR A 477 -5.94 -31.88 31.86
CA THR A 477 -7.20 -31.28 31.39
C THR A 477 -6.97 -30.44 30.14
N TYR A 478 -7.65 -30.83 29.06
CA TYR A 478 -7.73 -30.11 27.81
C TYR A 478 -8.97 -29.22 27.81
N THR A 479 -8.83 -27.99 27.30
CA THR A 479 -9.94 -27.05 27.22
C THR A 479 -10.28 -26.78 25.76
N CYS A 480 -11.48 -27.17 25.33
CA CYS A 480 -12.04 -26.71 24.07
C CYS A 480 -12.54 -25.27 24.21
N VAL A 481 -12.20 -24.43 23.25
CA VAL A 481 -12.67 -23.05 23.12
C VAL A 481 -13.31 -22.89 21.74
N ALA A 482 -14.64 -22.72 21.72
CA ALA A 482 -15.38 -22.33 20.54
C ALA A 482 -15.59 -20.81 20.53
N SER A 483 -15.25 -20.14 19.44
CA SER A 483 -15.24 -18.67 19.36
C SER A 483 -15.86 -18.16 18.06
N ASN A 484 -16.67 -17.11 18.14
CA ASN A 484 -17.10 -16.29 17.01
C ASN A 484 -17.24 -14.81 17.44
N ALA A 485 -17.72 -13.94 16.54
CA ALA A 485 -17.92 -12.52 16.84
C ALA A 485 -18.93 -12.23 17.96
N GLY A 486 -19.82 -13.18 18.29
CA GLY A 486 -20.75 -13.09 19.43
C GLY A 486 -20.14 -13.50 20.78
N GLY A 487 -18.91 -14.04 20.78
CA GLY A 487 -18.18 -14.39 22.00
C GLY A 487 -17.63 -15.82 21.97
N ASN A 488 -17.38 -16.38 23.15
CA ASN A 488 -16.77 -17.69 23.33
C ASN A 488 -17.58 -18.62 24.26
N ASP A 489 -17.48 -19.92 24.01
CA ASP A 489 -17.97 -20.97 24.89
C ASP A 489 -16.86 -22.00 25.09
N THR A 490 -16.76 -22.55 26.30
CA THR A 490 -15.65 -23.42 26.67
C THR A 490 -16.14 -24.73 27.27
N TYR A 491 -15.35 -25.79 27.08
CA TYR A 491 -15.64 -27.13 27.58
C TYR A 491 -14.35 -27.85 27.98
N PHE A 492 -14.40 -28.71 28.99
CA PHE A 492 -13.24 -29.41 29.53
C PHE A 492 -13.29 -30.91 29.20
N ALA A 493 -12.15 -31.48 28.85
CA ALA A 493 -11.95 -32.91 28.68
C ALA A 493 -10.69 -33.35 29.45
N THR A 494 -10.68 -34.55 30.01
CA THR A 494 -9.57 -35.05 30.83
C THR A 494 -8.98 -36.31 30.21
N LEU A 495 -7.66 -36.32 30.06
CA LEU A 495 -6.89 -37.47 29.60
C LEU A 495 -6.03 -38.01 30.74
N THR A 496 -6.08 -39.33 30.95
CA THR A 496 -5.14 -40.05 31.80
C THR A 496 -4.41 -41.09 30.96
N VAL A 497 -3.10 -40.92 30.77
CA VAL A 497 -2.28 -41.88 30.04
C VAL A 497 -1.57 -42.80 31.02
N GLN A 498 -1.87 -44.09 30.94
CA GLN A 498 -1.18 -45.11 31.73
C GLN A 498 0.10 -45.55 31.01
N PRO A 499 1.20 -45.76 31.75
CA PRO A 499 2.39 -46.39 31.17
C PRO A 499 2.03 -47.77 30.65
N GLU A 500 2.74 -48.23 29.61
CA GLU A 500 2.56 -49.56 29.05
C GLU A 500 2.62 -50.61 30.18
N PRO A 501 1.65 -51.54 30.28
CA PRO A 501 1.76 -52.62 31.25
C PRO A 501 3.04 -53.39 30.92
N ALA A 502 3.92 -53.52 31.90
CA ALA A 502 5.16 -54.29 31.77
C ALA A 502 4.80 -55.74 31.46
N ALA A 503 4.69 -56.07 30.17
CA ALA A 503 4.72 -57.45 29.72
C ALA A 503 6.05 -58.02 30.20
N ASN A 504 5.99 -59.07 31.01
CA ASN A 504 7.11 -59.79 31.59
C ASN A 504 8.26 -59.91 30.57
N ARG A 505 9.21 -58.98 30.62
CA ARG A 505 10.53 -59.15 30.03
C ARG A 505 11.21 -60.18 30.91
N THR A 506 11.12 -61.43 30.47
CA THR A 506 11.99 -62.50 30.95
C THR A 506 13.42 -61.97 31.00
N LEU A 507 13.98 -62.07 32.19
CA LEU A 507 15.36 -61.78 32.54
C LEU A 507 16.30 -62.43 31.51
N GLY A 508 16.95 -61.58 30.71
CA GLY A 508 18.03 -61.94 29.80
C GLY A 508 19.19 -60.98 30.02
N GLU A 509 20.07 -61.40 30.91
CA GLU A 509 21.48 -61.03 31.09
C GLU A 509 22.06 -59.81 30.33
N GLY A 510 22.54 -58.86 31.14
CA GLY A 510 23.92 -58.36 31.00
C GLY A 510 24.15 -57.14 30.10
N ARG A 511 24.17 -55.95 30.70
CA ARG A 511 25.36 -55.07 30.61
C ARG A 511 25.32 -53.94 31.64
N ASN A 512 26.37 -53.90 32.45
CA ASN A 512 26.70 -52.80 33.33
C ASN A 512 27.01 -51.55 32.50
N GLU A 513 26.20 -50.50 32.67
CA GLU A 513 26.62 -49.13 32.42
C GLU A 513 26.29 -48.28 33.63
N THR A 514 27.36 -47.79 34.26
CA THR A 514 27.37 -46.89 35.39
C THR A 514 26.75 -45.55 35.01
N LEU A 515 25.61 -45.21 35.60
CA LEU A 515 25.11 -43.84 35.65
C LEU A 515 24.86 -43.44 37.11
N ALA A 516 25.70 -42.50 37.54
CA ALA A 516 25.74 -41.93 38.86
C ALA A 516 24.39 -41.30 39.25
N ALA A 517 23.71 -41.91 40.21
CA ALA A 517 22.63 -41.26 40.94
C ALA A 517 23.24 -40.41 42.06
N ALA A 518 23.48 -39.13 41.78
CA ALA A 518 23.71 -38.14 42.82
C ALA A 518 22.43 -37.98 43.65
N ARG A 519 22.36 -38.65 44.80
CA ARG A 519 21.38 -38.36 45.85
C ARG A 519 21.86 -37.13 46.62
N PHE A 520 21.31 -35.97 46.31
CA PHE A 520 21.35 -34.82 47.23
C PHE A 520 20.15 -34.94 48.19
N PRO A 521 20.35 -35.00 49.52
CA PRO A 521 19.25 -34.76 50.45
C PRO A 521 18.96 -33.26 50.42
N LEU A 522 17.82 -32.86 49.84
CA LEU A 522 17.32 -31.50 50.00
C LEU A 522 16.83 -31.35 51.44
N ASP A 523 17.60 -30.62 52.24
CA ASP A 523 17.30 -30.33 53.64
C ASP A 523 16.08 -29.40 53.74
N LEU A 524 15.08 -29.79 54.54
CA LEU A 524 13.77 -29.11 54.65
C LEU A 524 13.91 -27.65 55.12
N THR A 525 15.04 -27.32 55.76
CA THR A 525 15.41 -25.99 56.24
C THR A 525 15.69 -25.00 55.11
N THR A 526 16.21 -25.44 53.95
CA THR A 526 16.53 -24.55 52.82
C THR A 526 15.29 -24.17 52.00
N ILE A 527 14.29 -25.06 51.93
CA ILE A 527 13.00 -24.79 51.27
C ILE A 527 12.23 -23.72 52.06
N LEU A 528 12.18 -23.84 53.39
CA LEU A 528 11.50 -22.88 54.26
C LEU A 528 12.12 -21.47 54.18
N VAL A 529 13.44 -21.36 54.13
CA VAL A 529 14.14 -20.05 54.00
C VAL A 529 13.96 -19.44 52.60
N SER A 530 13.92 -20.26 51.55
CA SER A 530 13.66 -19.80 50.17
C SER A 530 12.21 -19.31 49.98
N THR A 531 11.23 -20.02 50.53
CA THR A 531 9.82 -19.59 50.50
C THR A 531 9.57 -18.33 51.32
N ALA A 532 10.26 -18.16 52.46
CA ALA A 532 10.16 -16.96 53.28
C ALA A 532 10.76 -15.72 52.57
N MET A 533 11.93 -15.86 51.93
CA MET A 533 12.50 -14.78 51.11
C MET A 533 11.65 -14.45 49.88
N GLY A 534 11.05 -15.45 49.23
CA GLY A 534 10.13 -15.27 48.11
C GLY A 534 8.86 -14.49 48.50
N CYS A 535 8.28 -14.78 49.66
CA CYS A 535 7.11 -14.06 50.15
C CYS A 535 7.42 -12.61 50.53
N ILE A 536 8.58 -12.33 51.13
CA ILE A 536 8.99 -10.96 51.51
C ILE A 536 9.25 -10.10 50.27
N THR A 537 9.89 -10.66 49.24
CA THR A 537 10.13 -9.96 47.98
C THR A 537 8.83 -9.70 47.21
N PHE A 538 7.90 -10.66 47.19
CA PHE A 538 6.58 -10.47 46.57
C PHE A 538 5.73 -9.39 47.28
N LEU A 539 5.69 -9.41 48.61
CA LEU A 539 5.01 -8.37 49.40
C LEU A 539 5.63 -6.98 49.19
N GLY A 540 6.96 -6.90 49.07
CA GLY A 540 7.67 -5.66 48.76
C GLY A 540 7.29 -5.07 47.38
N VAL A 541 7.20 -5.91 46.35
CA VAL A 541 6.80 -5.49 45.00
C VAL A 541 5.33 -5.03 44.96
N VAL A 542 4.44 -5.73 45.66
CA VAL A 542 3.03 -5.34 45.75
C VAL A 542 2.87 -3.99 46.47
N LEU A 543 3.58 -3.78 47.59
CA LEU A 543 3.59 -2.50 48.30
C LEU A 543 4.16 -1.35 47.44
N PHE A 544 5.22 -1.62 46.68
CA PHE A 544 5.81 -0.65 45.76
C PHE A 544 4.85 -0.27 44.62
N CYS A 545 4.16 -1.24 44.02
CA CYS A 545 3.12 -0.99 43.02
C CYS A 545 1.94 -0.19 43.60
N PHE A 546 1.52 -0.47 44.83
CA PHE A 546 0.48 0.31 45.50
C PHE A 546 0.90 1.75 45.76
N LEU A 547 2.16 1.99 46.16
CA LEU A 547 2.70 3.34 46.33
C LEU A 547 2.76 4.10 45.00
N LEU A 548 3.16 3.44 43.90
CA LEU A 548 3.15 4.05 42.57
C LEU A 548 1.73 4.41 42.11
N LEU A 549 0.74 3.53 42.33
CA LEU A 549 -0.66 3.83 42.03
C LEU A 549 -1.21 4.95 42.91
N PHE A 550 -0.80 5.04 44.18
CA PHE A 550 -1.21 6.11 45.09
C PHE A 550 -0.60 7.47 44.71
N VAL A 551 0.68 7.49 44.30
CA VAL A 551 1.35 8.69 43.77
C VAL A 551 0.71 9.10 42.44
N TRP A 552 0.38 8.15 41.56
CA TRP A 552 -0.31 8.42 40.30
C TRP A 552 -1.74 8.95 40.49
N SER A 553 -2.46 8.44 41.50
CA SER A 553 -3.79 8.91 41.89
C SER A 553 -3.75 10.36 42.40
N ARG A 554 -2.74 10.72 43.22
CA ARG A 554 -2.57 12.11 43.68
C ARG A 554 -2.06 13.07 42.61
N GLY A 555 -1.32 12.59 41.60
CA GLY A 555 -0.80 13.40 40.50
C GLY A 555 -1.84 13.94 39.51
N ARG A 556 -3.08 13.42 39.54
CA ARG A 556 -4.19 13.87 38.67
C ARG A 556 -5.13 14.91 39.29
N GLY A 557 -4.87 15.36 40.52
CA GLY A 557 -5.76 16.25 41.27
C GLY A 557 -5.67 17.76 40.99
N GLN A 558 -4.91 18.21 39.97
CA GLN A 558 -4.62 19.64 39.74
C GLN A 558 -4.89 20.12 38.29
N HIS A 559 -5.88 19.55 37.59
CA HIS A 559 -6.47 20.21 36.41
C HIS A 559 -8.00 20.11 36.46
N LYS A 560 -8.61 21.02 37.23
CA LYS A 560 -10.05 21.31 37.13
C LYS A 560 -10.27 22.15 35.87
N ASN A 561 -10.63 21.51 34.76
CA ASN A 561 -11.31 22.18 33.67
C ASN A 561 -12.81 22.20 34.00
N ASN A 562 -13.34 23.37 34.36
CA ASN A 562 -14.77 23.61 34.47
C ASN A 562 -15.39 23.47 33.08
N PHE A 563 -16.01 22.32 32.79
CA PHE A 563 -16.96 22.19 31.69
C PHE A 563 -18.37 22.21 32.27
N SER A 564 -19.05 23.35 32.15
CA SER A 564 -20.50 23.45 32.32
C SER A 564 -21.16 23.11 30.99
N VAL A 565 -21.83 21.95 30.90
CA VAL A 565 -22.68 21.61 29.76
C VAL A 565 -24.10 22.08 30.08
N GLU A 566 -24.58 23.05 29.31
CA GLU A 566 -25.92 23.61 29.41
C GLU A 566 -26.86 22.81 28.48
N TYR A 567 -27.76 22.02 29.07
CA TYR A 567 -28.82 21.33 28.31
C TYR A 567 -30.06 22.24 28.26
N SER A 568 -30.36 22.78 27.09
CA SER A 568 -31.64 23.45 26.82
C SER A 568 -32.66 22.43 26.29
N PHE A 569 -33.63 22.06 27.11
CA PHE A 569 -34.80 21.33 26.65
C PHE A 569 -35.79 22.31 26.00
N ARG A 570 -35.94 22.26 24.67
CA ARG A 570 -37.11 22.86 24.00
C ARG A 570 -38.30 21.92 24.21
N LYS A 571 -39.17 22.32 25.13
CA LYS A 571 -40.51 21.74 25.29
C LYS A 571 -41.35 22.16 24.07
N VAL A 572 -41.78 21.20 23.27
CA VAL A 572 -42.82 21.42 22.25
C VAL A 572 -44.15 21.21 22.95
N ASP A 573 -44.87 22.29 23.24
CA ASP A 573 -46.30 22.26 23.56
C ASP A 573 -47.01 23.30 22.69
N GLY A 574 -48.19 22.92 22.19
CA GLY A 574 -49.04 23.68 21.27
C GLY A 574 -49.60 24.99 21.82
N PRO A 575 -50.50 25.65 21.07
CA PRO A 575 -50.75 27.08 21.22
C PRO A 575 -51.81 27.36 22.30
N ALA A 576 -51.44 28.06 23.37
CA ALA A 576 -52.35 28.95 24.10
C ALA A 576 -51.59 29.80 25.15
N ALA A 577 -51.81 31.11 25.06
CA ALA A 577 -51.81 32.17 26.07
C ALA A 577 -51.07 31.99 27.43
N GLY A 578 -50.29 33.01 27.80
CA GLY A 578 -50.12 33.40 29.21
C GLY A 578 -48.67 33.63 29.64
N ALA A 579 -48.35 34.87 30.00
CA ALA A 579 -47.08 35.29 30.57
C ALA A 579 -46.78 34.62 31.93
N GLY A 580 -45.52 34.27 32.18
CA GLY A 580 -45.06 33.84 33.50
C GLY A 580 -43.57 33.47 33.54
N GLN A 581 -42.79 34.20 34.34
CA GLN A 581 -41.36 33.98 34.63
C GLN A 581 -41.10 32.58 35.20
N GLY A 582 -40.18 31.83 34.58
CA GLY A 582 -39.67 30.55 35.08
C GLY A 582 -38.25 30.67 35.66
N SER A 583 -38.15 30.61 36.98
CA SER A 583 -36.89 30.53 37.75
C SER A 583 -36.27 29.13 37.64
N SER A 584 -35.00 29.04 37.24
CA SER A 584 -34.26 27.76 37.14
C SER A 584 -33.72 27.32 38.50
N ARG A 585 -34.27 26.25 39.08
CA ARG A 585 -33.67 25.57 40.25
C ARG A 585 -32.61 24.57 39.78
N LYS A 586 -31.38 24.69 40.29
CA LYS A 586 -30.28 23.73 40.09
C LYS A 586 -30.40 22.58 41.10
N PHE A 587 -30.53 21.35 40.60
CA PHE A 587 -30.31 20.13 41.39
C PHE A 587 -28.93 19.55 41.02
N ASN A 588 -28.04 19.45 42.00
CA ASN A 588 -26.78 18.72 41.87
C ASN A 588 -27.00 17.29 42.36
N MET A 589 -26.95 16.32 41.45
CA MET A 589 -26.95 14.90 41.79
C MET A 589 -25.51 14.38 41.74
N LYS A 590 -25.04 13.85 42.88
CA LYS A 590 -23.71 13.26 43.05
C LYS A 590 -23.87 11.74 42.84
N MET A 591 -23.37 11.19 41.73
CA MET A 591 -23.27 9.73 41.60
C MET A 591 -22.14 9.24 42.53
N ILE A 592 -22.47 8.26 43.37
CA ILE A 592 -21.53 7.52 44.23
C ILE A 592 -20.80 6.49 43.38
#